data_AF-A0A2R8BCP3-F1
#
_entry.id   AF-A0A2R8BCP3-F1
#
_cell.length_a   1.000
_cell.length_b   1.000
_cell.length_c   1.000
_cell.angle_alpha   90.00
_cell.angle_beta   90.00
_cell.angle_gamma   90.00
#
_symmetry.space_group_name_H-M   'P 1'
#
loop_
_entity.id
_entity.type
_entity.pdbx_description
1 polymer ?
#
loop_
_entity_poly.entity_id
_entity_poly.type
_entity_poly.pdbx_seq_one_letter_code
_entity_poly.pdbx_strand_id
1 'polypeptide(L)'
;MQMIGFHTPELPAPLGLDLPKLHGGGSCPSQFYGETHDGLDVYVRYRGGSLRVHVGNEPGDDALRDGNCILEADIGPSFDGSMSLTQFCANFGVTVNGIIPEETDPDAHRYANLTGQTTFWKAHLNTITIETARKIVAKAWSAFPNALLVKPLTNDKFKLQSLKLTTPERIDTLHVWLIDGASLLTEIDINPEDGILPKSNQLQVSIAFSSWQYPAPKYTSQLRQAEEELGQTLFVPGERNMPIEIALATDALSLSASFPKEDQFKRDALASLGDAISKQLPATQLERIDLATGKHIDYIDKPIDPAIVNWCNSGADRWTAVIREQRNSPWIGVRPASQ
;
A
#
# COMPACT_ATOMS: atom_id res chain seq x y z
N MET A 1 8.17 7.57 3.79
CA MET A 1 6.96 6.85 4.24
C MET A 1 7.39 5.75 5.18
N GLN A 2 6.80 5.65 6.38
CA GLN A 2 7.11 4.55 7.30
C GLN A 2 6.69 3.22 6.66
N MET A 3 7.54 2.21 6.80
CA MET A 3 7.31 0.87 6.28
C MET A 3 6.14 0.17 7.00
N ILE A 4 5.99 0.43 8.29
CA ILE A 4 4.97 -0.12 9.17
C ILE A 4 4.41 1.02 10.00
N GLY A 5 3.10 1.13 10.11
CA GLY A 5 2.50 2.22 10.89
C GLY A 5 1.02 2.05 11.16
N PHE A 6 0.56 2.82 12.14
CA PHE A 6 -0.84 3.00 12.45
C PHE A 6 -1.32 4.33 11.89
N HIS A 7 -2.56 4.35 11.40
CA HIS A 7 -3.25 5.56 10.99
C HIS A 7 -4.65 5.56 11.58
N THR A 8 -4.99 6.60 12.31
CA THR A 8 -6.37 6.86 12.76
C THR A 8 -6.76 8.19 12.13
N PRO A 9 -7.83 8.25 11.30
CA PRO A 9 -8.27 9.50 10.71
C PRO A 9 -8.52 10.57 11.77
N GLU A 10 -7.92 11.75 11.57
CA GLU A 10 -8.24 12.97 12.30
C GLU A 10 -8.95 13.91 11.34
N LEU A 11 -10.25 14.10 11.57
CA LEU A 11 -11.04 14.95 10.68
C LEU A 11 -10.71 16.43 10.93
N PRO A 12 -10.48 17.21 9.86
CA PRO A 12 -10.31 18.65 9.99
C PRO A 12 -11.63 19.33 10.40
N ALA A 13 -11.58 20.63 10.65
CA ALA A 13 -12.80 21.41 10.84
C ALA A 13 -13.71 21.27 9.60
N PRO A 14 -15.04 21.22 9.80
CA PRO A 14 -16.00 21.21 8.69
C PRO A 14 -15.76 22.37 7.73
N LEU A 15 -15.84 22.12 6.43
CA LEU A 15 -15.66 23.13 5.40
C LEU A 15 -16.82 24.12 5.33
N GLY A 16 -18.03 23.69 5.75
CA GLY A 16 -19.22 24.53 5.73
C GLY A 16 -19.66 24.91 4.32
N LEU A 17 -19.33 24.10 3.32
CA LEU A 17 -19.69 24.33 1.93
C LEU A 17 -21.09 23.78 1.66
N ASP A 18 -21.96 24.62 1.13
CA ASP A 18 -23.19 24.18 0.49
C ASP A 18 -23.11 24.44 -1.01
N LEU A 19 -23.26 23.38 -1.81
CA LEU A 19 -23.07 23.42 -3.26
C LEU A 19 -24.41 23.15 -3.96
N PRO A 20 -24.80 23.91 -5.00
CA PRO A 20 -25.94 23.55 -5.85
C PRO A 20 -25.74 22.21 -6.57
N LYS A 21 -24.48 21.86 -6.87
CA LYS A 21 -24.10 20.65 -7.59
C LYS A 21 -22.76 20.12 -7.10
N LEU A 22 -22.72 18.83 -6.79
CA LEU A 22 -21.50 18.06 -6.56
C LEU A 22 -21.72 16.64 -7.07
N HIS A 23 -20.76 16.12 -7.84
CA HIS A 23 -20.84 14.78 -8.42
C HIS A 23 -19.44 14.19 -8.57
N GLY A 24 -19.37 12.90 -8.89
CA GLY A 24 -18.12 12.15 -8.97
C GLY A 24 -18.09 11.04 -7.93
N GLY A 25 -16.90 10.72 -7.43
CA GLY A 25 -16.64 9.55 -6.60
C GLY A 25 -15.80 8.51 -7.34
N GLY A 26 -15.89 7.26 -6.91
CA GLY A 26 -15.14 6.13 -7.48
C GLY A 26 -13.86 5.79 -6.71
N SER A 27 -13.03 4.95 -7.33
CA SER A 27 -11.92 4.26 -6.67
C SER A 27 -10.54 4.67 -7.21
N CYS A 28 -9.71 5.25 -6.34
CA CYS A 28 -8.27 5.51 -6.47
C CYS A 28 -7.77 6.12 -7.81
N PRO A 29 -7.82 7.47 -7.97
CA PRO A 29 -8.29 8.45 -7.00
C PRO A 29 -9.81 8.67 -7.08
N SER A 30 -10.46 8.86 -5.94
CA SER A 30 -11.78 9.48 -5.90
C SER A 30 -11.65 10.95 -6.25
N GLN A 31 -12.51 11.41 -7.15
CA GLN A 31 -12.53 12.79 -7.62
C GLN A 31 -13.96 13.30 -7.62
N PHE A 32 -14.15 14.51 -7.12
CA PHE A 32 -15.45 15.16 -7.11
C PHE A 32 -15.36 16.53 -7.78
N TYR A 33 -16.41 16.86 -8.51
CA TYR A 33 -16.54 18.09 -9.28
C TYR A 33 -17.86 18.76 -8.90
N GLY A 34 -17.79 20.03 -8.56
CA GLY A 34 -18.94 20.81 -8.16
C GLY A 34 -18.81 22.26 -8.54
N GLU A 35 -19.80 23.03 -8.13
CA GLU A 35 -19.86 24.47 -8.33
C GLU A 35 -20.49 25.06 -7.08
N THR A 36 -20.02 26.22 -6.61
CA THR A 36 -20.62 26.99 -5.52
C THR A 36 -21.87 27.75 -6.01
N HIS A 37 -22.69 28.30 -5.10
CA HIS A 37 -23.89 29.07 -5.47
C HIS A 37 -23.59 30.35 -6.27
N ASP A 38 -22.38 30.89 -6.15
CA ASP A 38 -21.88 32.05 -6.90
C ASP A 38 -21.13 31.67 -8.19
N GLY A 39 -21.12 30.39 -8.57
CA GLY A 39 -20.59 29.93 -9.86
C GLY A 39 -19.09 29.67 -9.89
N LEU A 40 -18.45 29.43 -8.73
CA LEU A 40 -17.04 29.06 -8.64
C LEU A 40 -16.90 27.54 -8.71
N ASP A 41 -16.00 27.08 -9.57
CA ASP A 41 -15.72 25.65 -9.72
C ASP A 41 -15.12 25.07 -8.42
N VAL A 42 -15.52 23.85 -8.07
CA VAL A 42 -14.99 23.10 -6.93
C VAL A 42 -14.39 21.80 -7.41
N TYR A 43 -13.12 21.56 -7.08
CA TYR A 43 -12.44 20.30 -7.36
C TYR A 43 -11.94 19.64 -6.08
N VAL A 44 -12.30 18.37 -5.92
CA VAL A 44 -11.88 17.55 -4.78
C VAL A 44 -11.15 16.32 -5.29
N ARG A 45 -10.03 16.00 -4.65
CA ARG A 45 -9.26 14.79 -4.95
C ARG A 45 -8.84 14.08 -3.69
N TYR A 46 -9.15 12.80 -3.61
CA TYR A 46 -8.66 11.90 -2.57
C TYR A 46 -7.71 10.85 -3.17
N ARG A 47 -6.44 10.86 -2.76
CA ARG A 47 -5.42 9.92 -3.25
C ARG A 47 -4.28 9.74 -2.25
N GLY A 48 -3.87 8.49 -2.05
CA GLY A 48 -2.73 8.15 -1.21
C GLY A 48 -2.96 8.40 0.29
N GLY A 49 -4.22 8.52 0.73
CA GLY A 49 -4.61 8.94 2.08
C GLY A 49 -4.78 10.45 2.24
N SER A 50 -4.47 11.23 1.20
CA SER A 50 -4.54 12.69 1.24
C SER A 50 -5.75 13.23 0.48
N LEU A 51 -6.49 14.15 1.10
CA LEU A 51 -7.62 14.86 0.52
C LEU A 51 -7.23 16.30 0.24
N ARG A 52 -7.55 16.76 -0.96
CA ARG A 52 -7.41 18.17 -1.35
C ARG A 52 -8.72 18.70 -1.89
N VAL A 53 -9.08 19.91 -1.47
CA VAL A 53 -10.24 20.66 -1.95
C VAL A 53 -9.77 22.00 -2.48
N HIS A 54 -10.08 22.28 -3.74
CA HIS A 54 -9.80 23.55 -4.38
C HIS A 54 -11.10 24.22 -4.83
N VAL A 55 -11.13 25.54 -4.76
CA VAL A 55 -12.24 26.38 -5.24
C VAL A 55 -11.68 27.45 -6.17
N GLY A 56 -12.33 27.68 -7.30
CA GLY A 56 -11.99 28.76 -8.23
C GLY A 56 -11.95 30.13 -7.54
N ASN A 57 -11.12 31.04 -8.05
CA ASN A 57 -11.08 32.41 -7.55
C ASN A 57 -12.19 33.27 -8.19
N GLU A 58 -12.47 32.99 -9.46
CA GLU A 58 -13.50 33.64 -10.26
C GLU A 58 -14.31 32.61 -11.07
N PRO A 59 -15.54 32.94 -11.51
CA PRO A 59 -16.33 32.05 -12.35
C PRO A 59 -15.62 31.70 -13.67
N GLY A 60 -15.50 30.40 -13.95
CA GLY A 60 -14.82 29.87 -15.15
C GLY A 60 -13.36 29.49 -14.95
N ASP A 61 -12.79 29.68 -13.76
CA ASP A 61 -11.46 29.17 -13.40
C ASP A 61 -11.42 27.64 -13.37
N ASP A 62 -10.30 27.03 -13.77
CA ASP A 62 -10.02 25.64 -13.43
C ASP A 62 -9.61 25.59 -11.95
N ALA A 63 -10.50 25.11 -11.09
CA ALA A 63 -10.25 25.06 -9.65
C ALA A 63 -8.94 24.35 -9.27
N LEU A 64 -8.48 23.35 -10.03
CA LEU A 64 -7.23 22.65 -9.73
C LEU A 64 -5.98 23.46 -10.13
N ARG A 65 -6.07 24.26 -11.19
CA ARG A 65 -4.91 24.99 -11.74
C ARG A 65 -4.82 26.42 -11.24
N ASP A 66 -5.96 27.09 -11.20
CA ASP A 66 -6.08 28.53 -11.00
C ASP A 66 -6.75 28.87 -9.67
N GLY A 67 -7.42 27.89 -9.04
CA GLY A 67 -8.14 28.06 -7.77
C GLY A 67 -7.27 28.02 -6.51
N ASN A 68 -7.90 28.34 -5.37
CA ASN A 68 -7.31 28.27 -4.05
C ASN A 68 -7.53 26.89 -3.41
N CYS A 69 -6.47 26.30 -2.87
CA CYS A 69 -6.57 25.14 -2.00
C CYS A 69 -7.10 25.55 -0.62
N ILE A 70 -8.35 25.19 -0.33
CA ILE A 70 -9.01 25.51 0.94
C ILE A 70 -8.89 24.38 1.98
N LEU A 71 -8.49 23.19 1.54
CA LEU A 71 -8.18 22.06 2.40
C LEU A 71 -7.09 21.20 1.76
N GLU A 72 -6.06 20.90 2.54
CA GLU A 72 -5.12 19.80 2.29
C GLU A 72 -4.94 19.06 3.62
N ALA A 73 -5.36 17.79 3.65
CA ALA A 73 -5.35 16.99 4.87
C ALA A 73 -5.05 15.51 4.60
N ASP A 74 -4.20 14.92 5.43
CA ASP A 74 -3.89 13.50 5.43
C ASP A 74 -4.87 12.73 6.33
N ILE A 75 -5.98 12.32 5.74
CA ILE A 75 -7.14 11.77 6.46
C ILE A 75 -7.18 10.23 6.46
N GLY A 76 -6.55 9.59 5.48
CA GLY A 76 -6.60 8.13 5.33
C GLY A 76 -5.24 7.48 5.38
N PRO A 77 -5.20 6.14 5.52
CA PRO A 77 -3.94 5.42 5.59
C PRO A 77 -3.21 5.48 4.25
N SER A 78 -1.88 5.39 4.28
CA SER A 78 -1.05 5.41 3.06
C SER A 78 -1.57 4.45 1.98
N PHE A 79 -1.54 4.89 0.72
CA PHE A 79 -2.09 4.20 -0.46
C PHE A 79 -3.62 4.02 -0.51
N ASP A 80 -4.37 4.57 0.45
CA ASP A 80 -5.82 4.65 0.30
C ASP A 80 -6.22 5.71 -0.72
N GLY A 81 -7.34 5.54 -1.41
CA GLY A 81 -7.75 6.49 -2.44
C GLY A 81 -9.19 6.37 -2.87
N SER A 82 -10.00 5.63 -2.10
CA SER A 82 -11.39 5.38 -2.39
C SER A 82 -12.26 5.98 -1.30
N MET A 83 -13.19 6.83 -1.71
CA MET A 83 -14.11 7.58 -0.86
C MET A 83 -15.37 7.85 -1.68
N SER A 84 -16.53 7.58 -1.09
CA SER A 84 -17.81 7.90 -1.70
C SER A 84 -18.17 9.38 -1.51
N LEU A 85 -19.09 9.87 -2.33
CA LEU A 85 -19.60 11.23 -2.21
C LEU A 85 -20.27 11.46 -0.84
N THR A 86 -21.06 10.49 -0.38
CA THR A 86 -21.73 10.55 0.92
C THR A 86 -20.72 10.63 2.06
N GLN A 87 -19.66 9.82 2.02
CA GLN A 87 -18.62 9.86 3.04
C GLN A 87 -17.86 11.20 3.03
N PHE A 88 -17.53 11.74 1.85
CA PHE A 88 -16.93 13.07 1.74
C PHE A 88 -17.84 14.15 2.36
N CYS A 89 -19.10 14.21 1.93
CA CYS A 89 -20.05 15.19 2.43
C CYS A 89 -20.25 15.11 3.94
N ALA A 90 -20.44 13.89 4.47
CA ALA A 90 -20.65 13.66 5.90
C ALA A 90 -19.41 14.00 6.75
N ASN A 91 -18.20 13.60 6.34
CA ASN A 91 -17.00 13.76 7.15
C ASN A 91 -16.43 15.18 7.11
N PHE A 92 -16.65 15.92 6.02
CA PHE A 92 -16.05 17.25 5.80
C PHE A 92 -17.07 18.40 5.87
N GLY A 93 -18.32 18.11 6.25
CA GLY A 93 -19.37 19.12 6.40
C GLY A 93 -19.68 19.85 5.10
N VAL A 94 -19.83 19.08 4.01
CA VAL A 94 -20.24 19.57 2.70
C VAL A 94 -21.66 19.09 2.43
N THR A 95 -22.52 19.98 1.94
CA THR A 95 -23.89 19.66 1.55
C THR A 95 -24.14 19.99 0.09
N VAL A 96 -25.15 19.32 -0.48
CA VAL A 96 -25.71 19.64 -1.80
C VAL A 96 -27.13 20.14 -1.59
N ASN A 97 -27.38 21.43 -1.81
CA ASN A 97 -28.67 22.08 -1.53
C ASN A 97 -29.18 21.82 -0.09
N GLY A 98 -28.28 21.95 0.89
CA GLY A 98 -28.57 21.79 2.32
C GLY A 98 -28.69 20.35 2.82
N ILE A 99 -28.47 19.33 1.97
CA ILE A 99 -28.54 17.91 2.35
C ILE A 99 -27.24 17.16 2.06
N ILE A 100 -26.96 16.10 2.83
CA ILE A 100 -25.91 15.14 2.49
C ILE A 100 -26.50 14.15 1.46
N PRO A 101 -25.88 13.98 0.27
CA PRO A 101 -26.35 13.03 -0.71
C PRO A 101 -26.40 11.59 -0.17
N GLU A 102 -27.44 10.84 -0.51
CA GLU A 102 -27.54 9.41 -0.20
C GLU A 102 -26.45 8.60 -0.91
N GLU A 103 -26.06 7.47 -0.31
CA GLU A 103 -25.04 6.60 -0.88
C GLU A 103 -25.58 5.88 -2.12
N THR A 104 -24.97 6.15 -3.27
CA THR A 104 -25.34 5.53 -4.55
C THR A 104 -24.26 4.60 -5.10
N ASP A 105 -23.06 4.61 -4.52
CA ASP A 105 -21.96 3.75 -4.96
C ASP A 105 -22.12 2.34 -4.35
N PRO A 106 -22.36 1.29 -5.15
CA PRO A 106 -22.57 -0.06 -4.65
C PRO A 106 -21.30 -0.68 -4.04
N ASP A 107 -20.13 -0.08 -4.25
CA ASP A 107 -18.86 -0.50 -3.67
C ASP A 107 -18.47 0.29 -2.42
N ALA A 108 -19.29 1.26 -1.98
CA ALA A 108 -18.96 2.14 -0.86
C ALA A 108 -18.67 1.41 0.45
N HIS A 109 -19.31 0.25 0.67
CA HIS A 109 -19.08 -0.60 1.86
C HIS A 109 -17.65 -1.17 1.92
N ARG A 110 -16.90 -1.13 0.81
CA ARG A 110 -15.50 -1.56 0.72
C ARG A 110 -14.51 -0.45 1.05
N TYR A 111 -14.96 0.81 1.06
CA TYR A 111 -14.08 1.94 1.29
C TYR A 111 -13.65 2.00 2.75
N ALA A 112 -12.47 2.58 3.00
CA ALA A 112 -12.00 2.79 4.35
C ALA A 112 -13.02 3.64 5.12
N ASN A 113 -13.31 3.27 6.37
CA ASN A 113 -14.09 4.10 7.26
C ASN A 113 -13.21 5.25 7.79
N LEU A 114 -13.38 6.44 7.23
CA LEU A 114 -12.57 7.62 7.53
C LEU A 114 -13.15 8.50 8.64
N THR A 115 -14.17 8.04 9.36
CA THR A 115 -14.86 8.81 10.44
C THR A 115 -14.00 9.07 11.68
N GLY A 116 -12.80 8.48 11.77
CA GLY A 116 -11.95 8.53 12.97
C GLY A 116 -12.27 7.48 14.03
N GLN A 117 -13.29 6.64 13.80
CA GLN A 117 -13.63 5.52 14.70
C GLN A 117 -12.80 4.26 14.45
N THR A 118 -12.11 4.18 13.31
CA THR A 118 -11.30 3.03 12.91
C THR A 118 -9.83 3.41 12.89
N THR A 119 -8.99 2.54 13.45
CA THR A 119 -7.55 2.56 13.27
C THR A 119 -7.16 1.55 12.20
N PHE A 120 -6.30 1.97 11.28
CA PHE A 120 -5.69 1.14 10.26
C PHE A 120 -4.26 0.84 10.64
N TRP A 121 -3.85 -0.41 10.50
CA TRP A 121 -2.45 -0.80 10.57
C TRP A 121 -2.02 -1.30 9.20
N LYS A 122 -0.89 -0.81 8.69
CA LYS A 122 -0.31 -1.25 7.42
C LYS A 122 1.17 -1.54 7.59
N ALA A 123 1.63 -2.63 6.98
CA ALA A 123 3.03 -2.92 6.75
C ALA A 123 3.22 -3.12 5.24
N HIS A 124 4.04 -2.29 4.61
CA HIS A 124 4.32 -2.35 3.18
C HIS A 124 5.82 -2.52 2.96
N LEU A 125 6.21 -3.73 2.55
CA LEU A 125 7.58 -4.16 2.42
C LEU A 125 7.91 -4.31 0.94
N ASN A 126 8.77 -3.44 0.43
CA ASN A 126 9.19 -3.47 -0.97
C ASN A 126 10.36 -4.43 -1.18
N THR A 127 10.40 -5.04 -2.37
CA THR A 127 11.53 -5.86 -2.83
C THR A 127 11.86 -6.99 -1.84
N ILE A 128 10.87 -7.86 -1.59
CA ILE A 128 10.97 -9.01 -0.69
C ILE A 128 11.00 -10.30 -1.50
N THR A 129 11.87 -11.23 -1.13
CA THR A 129 11.92 -12.58 -1.71
C THR A 129 10.79 -13.47 -1.17
N ILE A 130 10.43 -14.53 -1.91
CA ILE A 130 9.41 -15.50 -1.46
C ILE A 130 9.80 -16.12 -0.10
N GLU A 131 11.08 -16.42 0.10
CA GLU A 131 11.59 -17.03 1.33
C GLU A 131 11.41 -16.10 2.54
N THR A 132 11.80 -14.83 2.39
CA THR A 132 11.62 -13.83 3.45
C THR A 132 10.15 -13.53 3.70
N ALA A 133 9.32 -13.47 2.65
CA ALA A 133 7.87 -13.34 2.80
C ALA A 133 7.27 -14.48 3.62
N ARG A 134 7.68 -15.74 3.36
CA ARG A 134 7.24 -16.91 4.16
C ARG A 134 7.68 -16.81 5.62
N LYS A 135 8.92 -16.38 5.89
CA LYS A 135 9.41 -16.15 7.27
C LYS A 135 8.59 -15.09 7.99
N ILE A 136 8.24 -14.00 7.30
CA ILE A 136 7.39 -12.93 7.84
C ILE A 136 6.00 -13.46 8.18
N VAL A 137 5.36 -14.22 7.28
CA VAL A 137 4.04 -14.82 7.56
C VAL A 137 4.13 -15.83 8.70
N ALA A 138 5.18 -16.65 8.78
CA ALA A 138 5.39 -17.57 9.89
C ALA A 138 5.54 -16.84 11.24
N LYS A 139 6.24 -15.70 11.25
CA LYS A 139 6.34 -14.83 12.43
C LYS A 139 5.01 -14.20 12.80
N ALA A 140 4.26 -13.73 11.82
CA ALA A 140 2.90 -13.23 12.04
C ALA A 140 2.02 -14.32 12.67
N TRP A 141 2.01 -15.51 12.09
CA TRP A 141 1.23 -16.63 12.60
C TRP A 141 1.66 -17.05 14.01
N SER A 142 2.97 -17.00 14.31
CA SER A 142 3.48 -17.29 15.67
C SER A 142 3.12 -16.21 16.70
N ALA A 143 2.95 -14.95 16.27
CA ALA A 143 2.54 -13.85 17.15
C ALA A 143 1.07 -13.97 17.58
N PHE A 144 0.26 -14.69 16.81
CA PHE A 144 -1.14 -14.97 17.10
C PHE A 144 -1.35 -16.51 17.13
N PRO A 145 -0.97 -17.20 18.21
CA PRO A 145 -0.91 -18.67 18.23
C PRO A 145 -2.27 -19.36 18.06
N ASN A 146 -3.37 -18.65 18.33
CA ASN A 146 -4.73 -19.15 18.14
C ASN A 146 -5.32 -18.76 16.77
N ALA A 147 -4.59 -17.97 15.98
CA ALA A 147 -5.11 -17.48 14.72
C ALA A 147 -5.10 -18.56 13.64
N LEU A 148 -6.13 -18.53 12.80
CA LEU A 148 -6.25 -19.35 11.61
C LEU A 148 -5.57 -18.63 10.45
N LEU A 149 -4.58 -19.28 9.84
CA LEU A 149 -4.04 -18.84 8.55
C LEU A 149 -4.85 -19.48 7.42
N VAL A 150 -5.56 -18.65 6.66
CA VAL A 150 -6.52 -19.10 5.64
C VAL A 150 -6.19 -18.54 4.26
N LYS A 151 -6.48 -19.33 3.23
CA LYS A 151 -6.40 -18.92 1.82
C LYS A 151 -7.75 -19.08 1.13
N PRO A 152 -8.02 -18.30 0.06
CA PRO A 152 -9.28 -18.37 -0.64
C PRO A 152 -9.35 -19.63 -1.51
N LEU A 153 -10.54 -20.22 -1.60
CA LEU A 153 -10.93 -21.15 -2.66
C LEU A 153 -11.94 -20.44 -3.55
N THR A 154 -11.59 -20.25 -4.81
CA THR A 154 -12.42 -19.55 -5.79
C THR A 154 -13.09 -20.50 -6.76
N ASN A 155 -14.25 -20.12 -7.26
CA ASN A 155 -14.90 -20.81 -8.37
C ASN A 155 -14.29 -20.44 -9.74
N ASP A 156 -14.83 -20.99 -10.82
CA ASP A 156 -14.38 -20.75 -12.20
C ASP A 156 -14.53 -19.28 -12.67
N LYS A 157 -15.25 -18.45 -11.91
CA LYS A 157 -15.40 -17.00 -12.14
C LYS A 157 -14.49 -16.17 -11.23
N PHE A 158 -13.52 -16.80 -10.56
CA PHE A 158 -12.61 -16.17 -9.59
C PHE A 158 -13.31 -15.52 -8.39
N LYS A 159 -14.55 -15.90 -8.09
CA LYS A 159 -15.29 -15.44 -6.91
C LYS A 159 -14.99 -16.33 -5.71
N LEU A 160 -14.90 -15.73 -4.52
CA LEU A 160 -14.65 -16.48 -3.29
C LEU A 160 -15.82 -17.44 -3.01
N GLN A 161 -15.52 -18.72 -2.85
CA GLN A 161 -16.51 -19.76 -2.57
C GLN A 161 -16.39 -20.26 -1.13
N SER A 162 -15.17 -20.46 -0.65
CA SER A 162 -14.90 -20.91 0.72
C SER A 162 -13.46 -20.59 1.12
N LEU A 163 -13.14 -20.81 2.40
CA LEU A 163 -11.79 -20.67 2.94
C LEU A 163 -11.18 -22.05 3.18
N LYS A 164 -9.85 -22.11 3.12
CA LYS A 164 -9.08 -23.30 3.48
C LYS A 164 -7.92 -22.93 4.38
N LEU A 165 -7.69 -23.72 5.43
CA LEU A 165 -6.49 -23.60 6.25
C LEU A 165 -5.23 -23.84 5.42
N THR A 166 -4.21 -23.05 5.68
CA THR A 166 -2.90 -23.18 5.02
C THR A 166 -1.77 -23.02 6.04
N THR A 167 -0.54 -23.23 5.59
CA THR A 167 0.68 -22.90 6.34
C THR A 167 1.51 -21.93 5.50
N PRO A 168 2.46 -21.18 6.09
CA PRO A 168 3.34 -20.26 5.36
C PRO A 168 4.03 -20.92 4.15
N GLU A 169 4.41 -22.19 4.26
CA GLU A 169 5.11 -22.94 3.22
C GLU A 169 4.20 -23.40 2.06
N ARG A 170 2.88 -23.40 2.29
CA ARG A 170 1.86 -23.91 1.36
C ARG A 170 1.01 -22.80 0.72
N ILE A 171 1.42 -21.54 0.88
CA ILE A 171 0.77 -20.41 0.22
C ILE A 171 1.13 -20.42 -1.28
N ASP A 172 0.10 -20.40 -2.10
CA ASP A 172 0.09 -20.53 -3.56
C ASP A 172 -0.95 -19.59 -4.22
N THR A 173 -1.42 -18.58 -3.48
CA THR A 173 -2.44 -17.61 -3.89
C THR A 173 -1.91 -16.19 -3.66
N LEU A 174 -2.53 -15.19 -4.30
CA LEU A 174 -2.12 -13.78 -4.17
C LEU A 174 -2.35 -13.20 -2.77
N HIS A 175 -3.39 -13.70 -2.09
CA HIS A 175 -3.87 -13.16 -0.83
C HIS A 175 -4.14 -14.30 0.15
N VAL A 176 -3.73 -14.11 1.39
CA VAL A 176 -4.12 -14.94 2.54
C VAL A 176 -4.53 -14.04 3.69
N TRP A 177 -5.20 -14.61 4.69
CA TRP A 177 -5.57 -13.88 5.89
C TRP A 177 -5.15 -14.64 7.13
N LEU A 178 -4.65 -13.90 8.11
CA LEU A 178 -4.46 -14.37 9.47
C LEU A 178 -5.64 -13.86 10.30
N ILE A 179 -6.42 -14.77 10.86
CA ILE A 179 -7.67 -14.47 11.56
C ILE A 179 -7.54 -14.92 13.02
N ASP A 180 -7.38 -13.96 13.93
CA ASP A 180 -7.39 -14.21 15.37
C ASP A 180 -8.80 -14.01 15.95
N GLY A 181 -9.16 -14.82 16.94
CA GLY A 181 -10.50 -14.84 17.56
C GLY A 181 -11.53 -15.78 16.89
N ALA A 182 -11.14 -16.51 15.84
CA ALA A 182 -11.94 -17.60 15.26
C ALA A 182 -11.30 -18.96 15.58
N SER A 183 -12.09 -19.91 16.08
CA SER A 183 -11.61 -21.29 16.34
C SER A 183 -11.88 -22.22 15.16
N LEU A 184 -12.86 -21.89 14.32
CA LEU A 184 -13.30 -22.69 13.17
C LEU A 184 -13.52 -21.81 11.94
N LEU A 185 -13.32 -22.38 10.75
CA LEU A 185 -13.56 -21.68 9.47
C LEU A 185 -15.02 -21.19 9.33
N THR A 186 -15.97 -21.90 9.93
CA THR A 186 -17.41 -21.56 9.91
C THR A 186 -17.75 -20.33 10.73
N GLU A 187 -16.83 -19.83 11.57
CA GLU A 187 -17.02 -18.59 12.35
C GLU A 187 -16.57 -17.34 11.58
N ILE A 188 -15.93 -17.53 10.42
CA ILE A 188 -15.42 -16.47 9.54
C ILE A 188 -16.45 -16.21 8.46
N ASP A 189 -17.04 -15.01 8.51
CA ASP A 189 -18.04 -14.59 7.54
C ASP A 189 -17.36 -14.19 6.22
N ILE A 190 -17.86 -14.71 5.10
CA ILE A 190 -17.31 -14.43 3.77
C ILE A 190 -18.40 -13.94 2.81
N ASN A 191 -17.98 -13.13 1.84
CA ASN A 191 -18.79 -12.68 0.72
C ASN A 191 -18.04 -12.99 -0.59
N PRO A 192 -18.70 -13.57 -1.61
CA PRO A 192 -18.05 -13.89 -2.90
C PRO A 192 -17.39 -12.71 -3.61
N GLU A 193 -17.90 -11.51 -3.35
CA GLU A 193 -17.48 -10.24 -3.92
C GLU A 193 -16.49 -9.50 -3.00
N ASP A 194 -16.71 -9.51 -1.68
CA ASP A 194 -15.93 -8.70 -0.72
C ASP A 194 -14.83 -9.46 0.01
N GLY A 195 -14.75 -10.78 -0.14
CA GLY A 195 -13.76 -11.59 0.55
C GLY A 195 -14.18 -11.94 1.98
N ILE A 196 -13.33 -11.64 2.97
CA ILE A 196 -13.64 -11.85 4.38
C ILE A 196 -14.33 -10.60 4.93
N LEU A 197 -15.49 -10.80 5.57
CA LEU A 197 -16.26 -9.71 6.18
C LEU A 197 -15.73 -9.37 7.58
N PRO A 198 -15.71 -8.09 7.97
CA PRO A 198 -15.22 -7.68 9.28
C PRO A 198 -16.15 -8.18 10.40
N LYS A 199 -15.56 -8.61 11.52
CA LYS A 199 -16.27 -9.03 12.72
C LYS A 199 -15.63 -8.43 13.97
N SER A 200 -16.42 -7.83 14.85
CA SER A 200 -15.91 -7.02 15.96
C SER A 200 -15.02 -7.81 16.93
N ASN A 201 -15.32 -9.09 17.15
CA ASN A 201 -14.57 -9.98 18.03
C ASN A 201 -13.37 -10.69 17.35
N GLN A 202 -13.08 -10.38 16.08
CA GLN A 202 -11.95 -10.95 15.35
C GLN A 202 -10.95 -9.85 15.00
N LEU A 203 -9.67 -10.23 14.95
CA LEU A 203 -8.63 -9.44 14.28
C LEU A 203 -8.30 -10.12 12.97
N GLN A 204 -8.42 -9.37 11.88
CA GLN A 204 -8.16 -9.86 10.53
C GLN A 204 -6.96 -9.12 9.96
N VAL A 205 -5.88 -9.85 9.69
CA VAL A 205 -4.70 -9.33 9.00
C VAL A 205 -4.72 -9.89 7.58
N SER A 206 -5.03 -9.05 6.61
CA SER A 206 -4.90 -9.38 5.18
C SER A 206 -3.44 -9.31 4.78
N ILE A 207 -2.97 -10.33 4.06
CA ILE A 207 -1.59 -10.44 3.60
C ILE A 207 -1.60 -10.69 2.08
N ALA A 208 -0.94 -9.81 1.33
CA ALA A 208 -0.88 -9.84 -0.13
C ALA A 208 0.55 -9.94 -0.63
N PHE A 209 0.82 -10.91 -1.52
CA PHE A 209 2.12 -11.08 -2.17
C PHE A 209 1.97 -11.90 -3.45
N SER A 210 2.11 -11.27 -4.61
CA SER A 210 1.76 -11.93 -5.88
C SER A 210 2.76 -13.01 -6.32
N SER A 211 4.01 -12.92 -5.86
CA SER A 211 5.03 -13.93 -6.14
C SER A 211 4.82 -15.30 -5.49
N TRP A 212 3.82 -15.46 -4.60
CA TRP A 212 3.41 -16.81 -4.17
C TRP A 212 2.74 -17.61 -5.29
N GLN A 213 1.93 -16.95 -6.12
CA GLN A 213 1.27 -17.58 -7.26
C GLN A 213 2.11 -17.49 -8.53
N TYR A 214 2.86 -16.39 -8.69
CA TYR A 214 3.65 -16.10 -9.89
C TYR A 214 5.12 -15.83 -9.53
N PRO A 215 5.92 -16.90 -9.25
CA PRO A 215 7.24 -16.81 -8.63
C PRO A 215 8.36 -16.40 -9.60
N ALA A 216 8.11 -15.45 -10.50
CA ALA A 216 9.06 -15.03 -11.53
C ALA A 216 9.43 -13.55 -11.40
N PRO A 217 10.67 -13.17 -11.76
CA PRO A 217 11.03 -11.78 -12.01
C PRO A 217 10.12 -11.17 -13.08
N LYS A 218 9.53 -10.03 -12.79
CA LYS A 218 8.41 -9.47 -13.57
C LYS A 218 8.48 -7.96 -13.76
N TYR A 219 9.45 -7.29 -13.14
CA TYR A 219 9.59 -5.85 -13.27
C TYR A 219 10.41 -5.48 -14.51
N THR A 220 10.17 -4.28 -14.99
CA THR A 220 10.99 -3.64 -16.01
C THR A 220 11.34 -2.27 -15.46
N SER A 221 12.59 -2.08 -15.05
CA SER A 221 13.08 -0.78 -14.63
C SER A 221 13.79 -0.05 -15.77
N GLN A 222 14.46 1.03 -15.40
CA GLN A 222 15.38 1.78 -16.26
C GLN A 222 16.69 1.02 -16.54
N LEU A 223 16.86 -0.21 -16.04
CA LEU A 223 18.08 -1.00 -16.16
C LEU A 223 18.57 -1.10 -17.62
N ARG A 224 17.68 -1.47 -18.56
CA ARG A 224 18.07 -1.59 -19.98
C ARG A 224 18.62 -0.27 -20.53
N GLN A 225 18.00 0.86 -20.17
CA GLN A 225 18.47 2.17 -20.60
C GLN A 225 19.86 2.47 -20.01
N ALA A 226 20.08 2.10 -18.75
CA ALA A 226 21.40 2.24 -18.11
C ALA A 226 22.46 1.37 -18.80
N GLU A 227 22.16 0.11 -19.11
CA GLU A 227 23.07 -0.79 -19.83
C GLU A 227 23.42 -0.27 -21.23
N GLU A 228 22.43 0.23 -21.97
CA GLU A 228 22.62 0.83 -23.30
C GLU A 228 23.51 2.09 -23.26
N GLU A 229 23.27 2.98 -22.30
CA GLU A 229 24.02 4.24 -22.18
C GLU A 229 25.45 4.04 -21.61
N LEU A 230 25.64 3.05 -20.73
CA LEU A 230 26.92 2.79 -20.05
C LEU A 230 27.78 1.75 -20.76
N GLY A 231 27.19 0.93 -21.64
CA GLY A 231 27.90 -0.15 -22.32
C GLY A 231 28.37 -1.27 -21.39
N GLN A 232 27.68 -1.49 -20.27
CA GLN A 232 28.00 -2.52 -19.28
C GLN A 232 26.75 -3.32 -18.91
N THR A 233 26.94 -4.59 -18.56
CA THR A 233 25.87 -5.46 -18.07
C THR A 233 25.65 -5.24 -16.58
N LEU A 234 24.39 -5.11 -16.17
CA LEU A 234 23.99 -4.81 -14.80
C LEU A 234 22.81 -5.71 -14.41
N PHE A 235 22.77 -6.14 -13.15
CA PHE A 235 21.67 -6.97 -12.64
C PHE A 235 21.03 -6.35 -11.40
N VAL A 236 19.69 -6.37 -11.37
CA VAL A 236 18.88 -5.91 -10.24
C VAL A 236 17.84 -7.00 -9.90
N PRO A 237 17.60 -7.34 -8.62
CA PRO A 237 16.60 -8.33 -8.24
C PRO A 237 15.21 -8.01 -8.79
N GLY A 238 14.49 -9.03 -9.23
CA GLY A 238 13.13 -8.92 -9.75
C GLY A 238 13.02 -8.44 -11.21
N GLU A 239 14.15 -8.12 -11.86
CA GLU A 239 14.17 -7.72 -13.28
C GLU A 239 13.82 -8.86 -14.23
N ARG A 240 13.03 -8.53 -15.23
CA ARG A 240 12.67 -9.48 -16.28
C ARG A 240 13.90 -9.84 -17.11
N ASN A 241 14.03 -11.12 -17.47
CA ASN A 241 15.10 -11.66 -18.32
C ASN A 241 16.49 -11.75 -17.66
N MET A 242 16.56 -11.77 -16.33
CA MET A 242 17.81 -12.19 -15.66
C MET A 242 18.21 -13.61 -16.10
N PRO A 243 19.52 -13.90 -16.25
CA PRO A 243 20.01 -15.26 -16.44
C PRO A 243 19.53 -16.18 -15.31
N ILE A 244 19.13 -17.40 -15.64
CA ILE A 244 18.48 -18.34 -14.71
C ILE A 244 19.37 -18.65 -13.49
N GLU A 245 20.68 -18.63 -13.69
CA GLU A 245 21.69 -18.98 -12.70
C GLU A 245 21.84 -17.92 -11.60
N ILE A 246 21.40 -16.69 -11.89
CA ILE A 246 21.51 -15.54 -10.99
C ILE A 246 20.16 -14.88 -10.73
N ALA A 247 19.07 -15.37 -11.30
CA ALA A 247 17.75 -14.78 -11.16
C ALA A 247 17.29 -14.80 -9.70
N LEU A 248 16.91 -13.63 -9.19
CA LEU A 248 16.33 -13.49 -7.86
C LEU A 248 14.95 -12.82 -7.99
N ALA A 249 13.89 -13.57 -7.73
CA ALA A 249 12.53 -13.05 -7.76
C ALA A 249 12.21 -12.26 -6.48
N THR A 250 11.70 -11.05 -6.65
CA THR A 250 11.26 -10.18 -5.55
C THR A 250 9.90 -9.58 -5.87
N ASP A 251 9.17 -9.14 -4.85
CA ASP A 251 7.88 -8.45 -4.99
C ASP A 251 7.55 -7.61 -3.74
N ALA A 252 6.47 -6.84 -3.78
CA ALA A 252 5.97 -6.11 -2.62
C ALA A 252 5.07 -7.02 -1.77
N LEU A 253 5.41 -7.14 -0.48
CA LEU A 253 4.59 -7.80 0.54
C LEU A 253 3.82 -6.74 1.31
N SER A 254 2.49 -6.85 1.30
CA SER A 254 1.59 -5.96 2.04
C SER A 254 0.86 -6.72 3.13
N LEU A 255 0.87 -6.19 4.35
CA LEU A 255 0.00 -6.63 5.43
C LEU A 255 -0.88 -5.46 5.86
N SER A 256 -2.15 -5.72 6.13
CA SER A 256 -3.07 -4.69 6.60
C SER A 256 -4.14 -5.24 7.51
N ALA A 257 -4.52 -4.43 8.49
CA ALA A 257 -5.63 -4.69 9.40
C ALA A 257 -6.38 -3.39 9.68
N SER A 258 -7.65 -3.50 10.05
CA SER A 258 -8.45 -2.40 10.58
C SER A 258 -9.22 -2.86 11.81
N PHE A 259 -9.37 -1.96 12.77
CA PHE A 259 -10.01 -2.27 14.05
C PHE A 259 -10.57 -0.99 14.71
N PRO A 260 -11.54 -1.10 15.64
CA PRO A 260 -12.04 0.06 16.36
C PRO A 260 -10.91 0.82 17.08
N LYS A 261 -10.93 2.15 17.04
CA LYS A 261 -9.88 3.01 17.61
C LYS A 261 -9.55 2.67 19.07
N GLU A 262 -10.58 2.33 19.84
CA GLU A 262 -10.49 2.05 21.28
C GLU A 262 -9.97 0.63 21.61
N ASP A 263 -9.76 -0.24 20.61
CA ASP A 263 -9.27 -1.61 20.83
C ASP A 263 -7.74 -1.63 20.99
N GLN A 264 -7.30 -1.30 22.21
CA GLN A 264 -5.88 -1.25 22.56
C GLN A 264 -5.20 -2.61 22.48
N PHE A 265 -5.93 -3.71 22.74
CA PHE A 265 -5.37 -5.06 22.67
C PHE A 265 -4.92 -5.40 21.23
N LYS A 266 -5.77 -5.13 20.23
CA LYS A 266 -5.40 -5.31 18.82
C LYS A 266 -4.26 -4.38 18.42
N ARG A 267 -4.26 -3.14 18.91
CA ARG A 267 -3.18 -2.18 18.66
C ARG A 267 -1.82 -2.69 19.17
N ASP A 268 -1.75 -3.16 20.40
CA ASP A 268 -0.51 -3.65 21.02
C ASP A 268 0.00 -4.94 20.34
N ALA A 269 -0.92 -5.84 19.96
CA ALA A 269 -0.57 -7.06 19.24
C ALA A 269 0.00 -6.75 17.84
N LEU A 270 -0.60 -5.81 17.12
CA LEU A 270 -0.11 -5.37 15.80
C LEU A 270 1.20 -4.56 15.89
N ALA A 271 1.41 -3.81 16.98
CA ALA A 271 2.68 -3.12 17.23
C ALA A 271 3.81 -4.14 17.45
N SER A 272 3.54 -5.16 18.28
CA SER A 272 4.47 -6.27 18.53
C SER A 272 4.78 -7.06 17.25
N LEU A 273 3.77 -7.27 16.39
CA LEU A 273 3.97 -7.84 15.06
C LEU A 273 4.87 -6.95 14.19
N GLY A 274 4.61 -5.64 14.17
CA GLY A 274 5.43 -4.66 13.44
C GLY A 274 6.91 -4.76 13.82
N ASP A 275 7.21 -4.78 15.12
CA ASP A 275 8.58 -4.94 15.63
C ASP A 275 9.22 -6.27 15.21
N ALA A 276 8.43 -7.36 15.21
CA ALA A 276 8.90 -8.67 14.77
C ALA A 276 9.23 -8.70 13.26
N ILE A 277 8.43 -8.01 12.44
CA ILE A 277 8.65 -7.86 10.99
C ILE A 277 9.89 -7.01 10.73
N SER A 278 10.04 -5.87 11.40
CA SER A 278 11.21 -4.99 11.23
C SER A 278 12.52 -5.71 11.54
N LYS A 279 12.54 -6.65 12.50
CA LYS A 279 13.71 -7.49 12.79
C LYS A 279 14.09 -8.46 11.65
N GLN A 280 13.19 -8.76 10.72
CA GLN A 280 13.50 -9.57 9.53
C GLN A 280 14.20 -8.77 8.42
N LEU A 281 14.13 -7.44 8.48
CA LEU A 281 14.66 -6.52 7.49
C LEU A 281 15.62 -5.54 8.19
N PRO A 282 16.83 -5.99 8.57
CA PRO A 282 17.78 -5.13 9.25
C PRO A 282 18.11 -3.92 8.37
N ALA A 283 18.27 -2.76 9.02
CA ALA A 283 18.84 -1.59 8.37
C ALA A 283 20.23 -1.95 7.85
N THR A 284 20.39 -1.86 6.52
CA THR A 284 21.62 -2.15 5.81
C THR A 284 22.13 -0.84 5.24
N GLN A 285 23.40 -0.53 5.53
CA GLN A 285 24.07 0.60 4.90
C GLN A 285 24.32 0.26 3.42
N LEU A 286 23.80 1.09 2.54
CA LEU A 286 23.96 0.99 1.10
C LEU A 286 24.85 2.12 0.62
N GLU A 287 25.81 1.81 -0.23
CA GLU A 287 26.59 2.82 -0.94
C GLU A 287 25.91 3.17 -2.27
N ARG A 288 26.00 4.45 -2.63
CA ARG A 288 25.56 4.96 -3.93
C ARG A 288 26.77 5.36 -4.74
N ILE A 289 26.83 4.85 -5.96
CA ILE A 289 27.99 5.00 -6.85
C ILE A 289 27.51 5.54 -8.19
N ASP A 290 28.21 6.54 -8.72
CA ASP A 290 28.08 6.95 -10.11
C ASP A 290 28.62 5.83 -11.01
N LEU A 291 27.73 5.19 -11.77
CA LEU A 291 28.07 4.00 -12.56
C LEU A 291 28.97 4.29 -13.77
N ALA A 292 29.07 5.55 -14.21
CA ALA A 292 29.93 5.93 -15.33
C ALA A 292 31.37 6.17 -14.87
N THR A 293 31.54 6.75 -13.67
CA THR A 293 32.87 7.15 -13.15
C THR A 293 33.40 6.22 -12.06
N GLY A 294 32.55 5.36 -11.49
CA GLY A 294 32.87 4.55 -10.31
C GLY A 294 33.04 5.36 -9.03
N LYS A 295 32.72 6.66 -9.04
CA LYS A 295 32.87 7.52 -7.86
C LYS A 295 31.76 7.27 -6.86
N HIS A 296 32.15 7.13 -5.60
CA HIS A 296 31.23 7.14 -4.47
C HIS A 296 30.50 8.49 -4.38
N ILE A 297 29.19 8.44 -4.12
CA ILE A 297 28.33 9.60 -3.92
C ILE A 297 28.08 9.79 -2.43
N ASP A 298 27.33 8.89 -1.82
CA ASP A 298 26.92 8.91 -0.41
C ASP A 298 26.55 7.50 0.10
N TYR A 299 26.26 7.42 1.40
CA TYR A 299 25.67 6.25 2.03
C TYR A 299 24.22 6.52 2.42
N ILE A 300 23.37 5.51 2.30
CA ILE A 300 21.99 5.53 2.79
C ILE A 300 21.71 4.27 3.61
N ASP A 301 20.97 4.41 4.71
CA ASP A 301 20.50 3.26 5.47
C ASP A 301 19.08 2.90 5.04
N LYS A 302 18.88 1.64 4.66
CA LYS A 302 17.55 1.12 4.32
C LYS A 302 17.33 -0.29 4.85
N PRO A 303 16.13 -0.62 5.34
CA PRO A 303 15.75 -2.01 5.56
C PRO A 303 15.79 -2.77 4.23
N ILE A 304 16.56 -3.84 4.15
CA ILE A 304 16.69 -4.66 2.94
C ILE A 304 16.56 -6.13 3.32
N ASP A 305 15.94 -6.92 2.43
CA ASP A 305 15.90 -8.38 2.55
C ASP A 305 17.35 -8.94 2.58
N PRO A 306 17.75 -9.66 3.65
CA PRO A 306 19.08 -10.24 3.74
C PRO A 306 19.45 -11.13 2.54
N ALA A 307 18.47 -11.78 1.90
CA ALA A 307 18.70 -12.57 0.70
C ALA A 307 19.20 -11.71 -0.48
N ILE A 308 18.69 -10.47 -0.61
CA ILE A 308 19.14 -9.51 -1.62
C ILE A 308 20.56 -9.03 -1.31
N VAL A 309 20.86 -8.73 -0.03
CA VAL A 309 22.20 -8.32 0.38
C VAL A 309 23.23 -9.39 0.00
N ASN A 310 22.96 -10.65 0.36
CA ASN A 310 23.83 -11.77 0.03
C ASN A 310 23.97 -11.96 -1.48
N TRP A 311 22.87 -11.79 -2.23
CA TRP A 311 22.89 -11.89 -3.68
C TRP A 311 23.75 -10.79 -4.33
N CYS A 312 23.62 -9.53 -3.90
CA CYS A 312 24.46 -8.43 -4.38
C CYS A 312 25.94 -8.68 -4.06
N ASN A 313 26.27 -9.14 -2.85
CA ASN A 313 27.66 -9.40 -2.44
C ASN A 313 28.34 -10.55 -3.21
N SER A 314 27.57 -11.35 -3.94
CA SER A 314 28.11 -12.48 -4.72
C SER A 314 28.51 -12.14 -6.17
N GLY A 315 28.34 -10.88 -6.60
CA GLY A 315 28.78 -10.43 -7.94
C GLY A 315 28.94 -8.91 -8.03
N ALA A 316 30.01 -8.44 -8.68
CA ALA A 316 30.29 -7.01 -8.80
C ALA A 316 29.31 -6.24 -9.71
N ASP A 317 28.60 -6.98 -10.56
CA ASP A 317 27.57 -6.54 -11.51
C ASP A 317 26.15 -6.52 -10.89
N ARG A 318 26.02 -6.85 -9.60
CA ARG A 318 24.74 -7.02 -8.91
C ARG A 318 24.43 -5.86 -8.00
N TRP A 319 23.28 -5.24 -8.23
CA TRP A 319 22.87 -4.01 -7.59
C TRP A 319 21.51 -4.17 -6.92
N THR A 320 21.30 -3.53 -5.79
CA THR A 320 19.97 -3.47 -5.16
C THR A 320 19.01 -2.62 -5.98
N ALA A 321 19.54 -1.61 -6.67
CA ALA A 321 18.81 -0.76 -7.60
C ALA A 321 19.79 -0.05 -8.55
N VAL A 322 19.31 0.27 -9.75
CA VAL A 322 19.94 1.21 -10.68
C VAL A 322 18.93 2.30 -10.96
N ILE A 323 19.27 3.55 -10.62
CA ILE A 323 18.34 4.68 -10.65
C ILE A 323 18.95 5.88 -11.36
N ARG A 324 18.08 6.73 -11.89
CA ARG A 324 18.40 8.07 -12.39
C ARG A 324 17.41 9.05 -11.78
N GLU A 325 17.90 9.98 -10.97
CA GLU A 325 17.05 10.92 -10.22
C GLU A 325 16.39 11.96 -11.13
N GLN A 326 17.08 12.38 -12.18
CA GLN A 326 16.57 13.32 -13.18
C GLN A 326 17.01 12.89 -14.57
N ARG A 327 16.26 13.26 -15.62
CA ARG A 327 16.53 12.84 -17.01
C ARG A 327 17.99 13.01 -17.46
N ASN A 328 18.69 14.03 -16.96
CA ASN A 328 20.07 14.35 -17.31
C ASN A 328 21.08 14.09 -16.17
N SER A 329 20.67 13.42 -15.09
CA SER A 329 21.57 13.06 -14.00
C SER A 329 22.39 11.81 -14.35
N PRO A 330 23.56 11.58 -13.72
CA PRO A 330 24.27 10.32 -13.85
C PRO A 330 23.40 9.14 -13.43
N TRP A 331 23.73 7.96 -13.95
CA TRP A 331 23.18 6.69 -13.47
C TRP A 331 23.82 6.34 -12.13
N ILE A 332 22.99 6.03 -11.15
CA ILE A 332 23.40 5.73 -9.79
C ILE A 332 23.11 4.27 -9.51
N GLY A 333 24.17 3.52 -9.22
CA GLY A 333 24.09 2.16 -8.71
C GLY A 333 23.97 2.21 -7.19
N VAL A 334 23.07 1.41 -6.64
CA VAL A 334 22.89 1.24 -5.20
C VAL A 334 23.20 -0.20 -4.83
N ARG A 335 24.12 -0.42 -3.89
CA ARG A 335 24.48 -1.78 -3.43
C ARG A 335 24.86 -1.77 -1.95
N PRO A 336 24.93 -2.93 -1.27
CA PRO A 336 25.42 -2.97 0.11
C PRO A 336 26.81 -2.38 0.19
N ALA A 337 27.05 -1.53 1.19
CA ALA A 337 28.40 -1.04 1.46
C ALA A 337 29.32 -2.24 1.78
N SER A 338 30.53 -2.22 1.21
CA SER A 338 31.54 -3.22 1.55
C SER A 338 31.88 -3.08 3.04
N GLN A 339 31.74 -4.17 3.81
CA GLN A 339 32.10 -4.20 5.23
C GLN A 339 33.61 -4.24 5.44
#